data_AF-A0A5Q0CDP6-F1
#
_entry.id   AF-A0A5Q0CDP6-F1
#
_cell.length_a   1.000
_cell.length_b   1.000
_cell.length_c   1.000
_cell.angle_alpha   90.00
_cell.angle_beta   90.00
_cell.angle_gamma   90.00
#
_symmetry.space_group_name_H-M   'P 1'
#
loop_
_entity.id
_entity.type
_entity.pdbx_description
1 polymer ?
#
loop_
_entity_poly.entity_id
_entity_poly.type
_entity_poly.pdbx_seq_one_letter_code
_entity_poly.pdbx_strand_id
1 'polypeptide(L)'
;MSYGDKAATETRTRDGYLYDPEQDHWYIIDPWSKHHFDFETVPVPPALKGKFKQFVTTCLRLKPVITAHSYYRFTRAFLHRVWESDPTATQITDAHVLNDRASRALSPFVILKVSAALRYWSKIELPGLTRAAALLLATPTGLSPNQNLFVARLFDPLKGAFSTLEFDGLTSTLHREFAAGNVDLDSYAISLLQMVLGLRPTQTASFLVKDLSVEEADGGKVYRLNVPRAKQPGDIIDTPLLSGDWFLSSGLSLKPKCAL
;
A
#
# COMPACT_ATOMS: atom_id res chain seq x y z
N MET A 1 -40.89 25.61 14.74
CA MET A 1 -39.65 25.42 13.94
C MET A 1 -39.35 23.93 13.95
N SER A 2 -39.75 23.24 12.89
CA SER A 2 -39.57 21.78 12.76
C SER A 2 -38.16 21.51 12.27
N TYR A 3 -37.30 20.98 13.15
CA TYR A 3 -36.05 20.34 12.73
C TYR A 3 -36.45 19.03 12.07
N GLY A 4 -36.44 19.01 10.73
CA GLY A 4 -36.74 17.80 9.98
C GLY A 4 -35.64 16.76 10.20
N ASP A 5 -36.01 15.63 10.78
CA ASP A 5 -35.27 14.38 10.70
C ASP A 5 -35.11 13.99 9.23
N LYS A 6 -34.02 14.43 8.60
CA LYS A 6 -33.45 13.69 7.48
C LYS A 6 -32.63 12.57 8.11
N ALA A 7 -33.14 11.34 8.04
CA ALA A 7 -32.38 10.16 8.38
C ALA A 7 -31.03 10.22 7.65
N ALA A 8 -29.94 10.38 8.39
CA ALA A 8 -28.60 10.35 7.83
C ALA A 8 -28.39 8.96 7.22
N THR A 9 -28.10 8.90 5.92
CA THR A 9 -27.81 7.65 5.20
C THR A 9 -26.40 7.18 5.54
N GLU A 10 -26.11 7.01 6.84
CA GLU A 10 -24.79 6.62 7.32
C GLU A 10 -24.39 5.26 6.75
N THR A 11 -23.30 5.26 5.99
CA THR A 11 -22.72 4.06 5.41
C THR A 11 -21.44 3.69 6.16
N ARG A 12 -21.14 2.39 6.20
CA ARG A 12 -19.89 1.87 6.77
C ARG A 12 -18.86 1.54 5.70
N THR A 13 -17.61 1.87 6.00
CA THR A 13 -16.44 1.34 5.28
C THR A 13 -16.27 -0.16 5.56
N ARG A 14 -15.43 -0.83 4.78
CA ARG A 14 -15.00 -2.21 5.01
C ARG A 14 -14.51 -2.43 6.44
N ASP A 15 -13.75 -1.46 6.95
CA ASP A 15 -13.09 -1.52 8.25
C ASP A 15 -14.02 -1.06 9.40
N GLY A 16 -15.28 -0.73 9.10
CA GLY A 16 -16.33 -0.44 10.08
C GLY A 16 -16.55 1.04 10.40
N TYR A 17 -15.72 1.94 9.88
CA TYR A 17 -15.87 3.39 10.10
C TYR A 17 -17.09 3.97 9.37
N LEU A 18 -17.77 4.93 10.01
CA LEU A 18 -18.96 5.59 9.48
C LEU A 18 -18.59 6.79 8.60
N TYR A 19 -19.36 7.01 7.54
CA TYR A 19 -19.33 8.22 6.72
C TYR A 19 -20.68 8.42 6.03
N ASP A 20 -20.98 9.66 5.63
CA ASP A 20 -22.20 10.01 4.90
C ASP A 20 -21.89 10.25 3.41
N PRO A 21 -22.30 9.35 2.49
CA PRO A 21 -21.99 9.48 1.07
C PRO A 21 -22.69 10.67 0.40
N GLU A 22 -23.75 11.22 0.98
CA GLU A 22 -24.47 12.38 0.44
C GLU A 22 -23.67 13.66 0.62
N GLN A 23 -22.89 13.76 1.69
CA GLN A 23 -22.00 14.90 1.95
C GLN A 23 -20.84 14.96 0.95
N ASP A 24 -20.30 16.15 0.73
CA ASP A 24 -19.11 16.35 -0.10
C ASP A 24 -17.80 16.32 0.70
N HIS A 25 -17.88 16.29 2.03
CA HIS A 25 -16.73 16.17 2.91
C HIS A 25 -16.87 14.93 3.78
N TRP A 26 -15.92 13.98 3.67
CA TRP A 26 -15.88 12.80 4.52
C TRP A 26 -14.59 12.79 5.34
N TYR A 27 -14.74 12.69 6.66
CA TYR A 27 -13.62 12.53 7.59
C TYR A 27 -13.68 11.13 8.19
N ILE A 28 -12.70 10.29 7.81
CA ILE A 28 -12.59 8.92 8.30
C ILE A 28 -11.31 8.81 9.11
N ILE A 29 -11.44 8.50 10.40
CA ILE A 29 -10.32 8.39 11.33
C ILE A 29 -10.11 6.91 11.63
N ASP A 30 -8.99 6.35 11.18
CA ASP A 30 -8.52 5.04 11.60
C ASP A 30 -7.49 5.18 12.75
N PRO A 31 -7.13 4.09 13.46
CA PRO A 31 -6.19 4.13 14.58
C PRO A 31 -4.81 4.74 14.26
N TRP A 32 -4.43 4.78 12.99
CA TRP A 32 -3.11 5.18 12.54
C TRP A 32 -3.11 6.52 11.77
N SER A 33 -4.24 6.97 11.26
CA SER A 33 -4.33 8.07 10.29
C SER A 33 -5.73 8.67 10.15
N LYS A 34 -5.76 9.96 9.82
CA LYS A 34 -6.97 10.68 9.43
C LYS A 34 -7.01 10.78 7.90
N HIS A 35 -8.09 10.30 7.29
CA HIS A 35 -8.31 10.34 5.85
C HIS A 35 -9.43 11.32 5.53
N HIS A 36 -9.12 12.34 4.75
CA HIS A 36 -10.06 13.38 4.34
C HIS A 36 -10.42 13.20 2.86
N PHE A 37 -11.71 13.17 2.55
CA PHE A 37 -12.24 13.13 1.19
C PHE A 37 -13.08 14.38 0.96
N ASP A 38 -12.58 15.27 0.11
CA ASP A 38 -13.25 16.49 -0.30
C ASP A 38 -13.62 16.41 -1.78
N PHE A 39 -14.93 16.39 -2.04
CA PHE A 39 -15.51 16.40 -3.36
C PHE A 39 -15.96 17.80 -3.80
N GLU A 40 -16.08 18.77 -2.88
CA GLU A 40 -16.46 20.14 -3.19
C GLU A 40 -15.43 20.78 -4.13
N THR A 41 -14.16 20.56 -3.84
CA THR A 41 -13.04 21.13 -4.61
C THR A 41 -12.73 20.41 -5.92
N VAL A 42 -13.48 19.36 -6.30
CA VAL A 42 -13.26 18.63 -7.55
C VAL A 42 -13.94 19.39 -8.70
N PRO A 43 -13.19 20.02 -9.62
CA PRO A 43 -13.76 20.89 -10.62
C PRO A 43 -14.20 20.03 -11.81
N VAL A 44 -15.30 19.31 -11.71
CA VAL A 44 -15.84 18.54 -12.86
C VAL A 44 -17.36 18.68 -12.90
N PRO A 45 -17.99 18.48 -14.07
CA PRO A 45 -19.44 18.50 -14.17
C PRO A 45 -20.10 17.56 -13.15
N PRO A 46 -21.26 17.92 -12.58
CA PRO A 46 -21.94 17.12 -11.56
C PRO A 46 -22.16 15.65 -11.96
N ALA A 47 -22.38 15.41 -13.26
CA ALA A 47 -22.53 14.07 -13.81
C ALA A 47 -21.27 13.20 -13.65
N LEU A 48 -20.07 13.75 -13.79
CA LEU A 48 -18.82 13.03 -13.58
C LEU A 48 -18.47 12.96 -12.09
N LYS A 49 -18.73 14.02 -11.34
CA LYS A 49 -18.53 14.06 -9.87
C LYS A 49 -19.33 12.97 -9.16
N GLY A 50 -20.61 12.78 -9.52
CA GLY A 50 -21.45 11.72 -8.95
C GLY A 50 -20.90 10.32 -9.21
N LYS A 51 -20.42 10.05 -10.45
CA LYS A 51 -19.77 8.78 -10.81
C LYS A 51 -18.48 8.56 -10.03
N PHE A 52 -17.69 9.61 -9.82
CA PHE A 52 -16.49 9.56 -9.00
C PHE A 52 -16.80 9.29 -7.52
N LYS A 53 -17.81 9.95 -6.93
CA LYS A 53 -18.30 9.65 -5.56
C LYS A 53 -18.74 8.19 -5.44
N GLN A 54 -19.44 7.65 -6.44
CA GLN A 54 -19.86 6.24 -6.47
C GLN A 54 -18.64 5.29 -6.50
N PHE A 55 -17.62 5.62 -7.29
CA PHE A 55 -16.35 4.88 -7.33
C PHE A 55 -15.68 4.86 -5.95
N VAL A 56 -15.51 6.01 -5.30
CA VAL A 56 -14.85 6.09 -3.99
C VAL A 56 -15.68 5.38 -2.91
N THR A 57 -17.00 5.54 -2.92
CA THR A 57 -17.93 4.82 -2.01
C THR A 57 -17.76 3.31 -2.15
N THR A 58 -17.71 2.81 -3.38
CA THR A 58 -17.49 1.38 -3.65
C THR A 58 -16.09 0.94 -3.17
N CYS A 59 -15.06 1.76 -3.38
CA CYS A 59 -13.73 1.48 -2.86
C CYS A 59 -13.71 1.39 -1.33
N LEU A 60 -14.37 2.31 -0.63
CA LEU A 60 -14.47 2.32 0.84
C LEU A 60 -15.18 1.07 1.37
N ARG A 61 -16.12 0.49 0.62
CA ARG A 61 -16.81 -0.76 0.99
C ARG A 61 -15.96 -2.02 0.74
N LEU A 62 -15.08 -2.01 -0.26
CA LEU A 62 -14.35 -3.21 -0.70
C LEU A 62 -12.88 -3.26 -0.27
N LYS A 63 -12.28 -2.10 0.02
CA LYS A 63 -10.85 -1.94 0.27
C LYS A 63 -10.60 -1.28 1.63
N PRO A 64 -9.40 -1.50 2.22
CA PRO A 64 -8.98 -0.73 3.39
C PRO A 64 -9.00 0.77 3.09
N VAL A 65 -9.34 1.59 4.10
CA VAL A 65 -9.50 3.05 3.94
C VAL A 65 -8.29 3.70 3.28
N ILE A 66 -7.07 3.33 3.67
CA ILE A 66 -5.82 3.86 3.08
C ILE A 66 -5.72 3.60 1.57
N THR A 67 -6.22 2.46 1.09
CA THR A 67 -6.21 2.14 -0.35
C THR A 67 -7.26 2.95 -1.09
N ALA A 68 -8.47 3.07 -0.52
CA ALA A 68 -9.54 3.89 -1.07
C ALA A 68 -9.13 5.38 -1.14
N HIS A 69 -8.49 5.89 -0.08
CA HIS A 69 -7.95 7.24 -0.03
C HIS A 69 -6.85 7.47 -1.08
N SER A 70 -5.97 6.48 -1.28
CA SER A 70 -4.97 6.52 -2.36
C SER A 70 -5.64 6.67 -3.73
N TYR A 71 -6.64 5.85 -4.05
CA TYR A 71 -7.39 5.97 -5.31
C TYR A 71 -8.10 7.31 -5.45
N TYR A 72 -8.79 7.77 -4.41
CA TYR A 72 -9.41 9.09 -4.38
C TYR A 72 -8.39 10.19 -4.69
N ARG A 73 -7.25 10.22 -3.99
CA ARG A 73 -6.25 11.28 -4.14
C ARG A 73 -5.70 11.38 -5.56
N PHE A 74 -5.31 10.25 -6.13
CA PHE A 74 -4.74 10.22 -7.49
C PHE A 74 -5.78 10.50 -8.56
N THR A 75 -6.98 9.94 -8.43
CA THR A 75 -8.07 10.23 -9.38
C THR A 75 -8.54 11.68 -9.28
N ARG A 76 -8.67 12.26 -8.09
CA ARG A 76 -8.98 13.69 -7.91
C ARG A 76 -7.96 14.57 -8.63
N ALA A 77 -6.66 14.34 -8.39
CA ALA A 77 -5.61 15.10 -9.06
C ALA A 77 -5.66 14.95 -10.60
N PHE A 78 -5.98 13.75 -11.09
CA PHE A 78 -6.23 13.52 -12.51
C PHE A 78 -7.43 14.31 -13.03
N LEU A 79 -8.56 14.32 -12.30
CA LEU A 79 -9.76 15.06 -12.69
C LEU A 79 -9.53 16.57 -12.76
N HIS A 80 -8.68 17.14 -11.91
CA HIS A 80 -8.24 18.55 -12.07
C HIS A 80 -7.58 18.80 -13.42
N ARG A 81 -6.71 17.89 -13.90
CA ARG A 81 -6.07 18.01 -15.21
C ARG A 81 -7.04 17.77 -16.37
N VAL A 82 -8.02 16.89 -16.17
CA VAL A 82 -9.12 16.73 -17.14
C VAL A 82 -9.89 18.03 -17.26
N TRP A 83 -10.23 18.67 -16.15
CA TRP A 83 -10.93 19.96 -16.17
C TRP A 83 -10.16 21.07 -16.90
N GLU A 84 -8.85 21.15 -16.71
CA GLU A 84 -8.00 22.12 -17.39
C GLU A 84 -8.01 21.96 -18.93
N SER A 85 -8.26 20.74 -19.42
CA SER A 85 -8.23 20.42 -20.87
C SER A 85 -9.63 20.26 -21.50
N ASP A 86 -10.59 19.72 -20.75
CA ASP A 86 -11.98 19.53 -21.13
C ASP A 86 -12.91 19.77 -19.91
N PRO A 87 -13.32 21.03 -19.67
CA PRO A 87 -14.25 21.38 -18.59
C PRO A 87 -15.64 20.75 -18.75
N THR A 88 -15.98 20.30 -19.96
CA THR A 88 -17.31 19.75 -20.27
C THR A 88 -17.37 18.22 -20.15
N ALA A 89 -16.27 17.59 -19.77
CA ALA A 89 -16.13 16.15 -19.66
C ALA A 89 -17.17 15.54 -18.69
N THR A 90 -18.13 14.78 -19.23
CA THR A 90 -19.08 13.99 -18.43
C THR A 90 -18.60 12.54 -18.20
N GLN A 91 -17.52 12.15 -18.88
CA GLN A 91 -16.85 10.85 -18.81
C GLN A 91 -15.35 11.01 -19.06
N ILE A 92 -14.56 10.07 -18.54
CA ILE A 92 -13.12 9.97 -18.79
C ILE A 92 -12.91 9.21 -20.10
N THR A 93 -12.30 9.87 -21.07
CA THR A 93 -12.00 9.33 -22.40
C THR A 93 -10.57 8.78 -22.48
N ASP A 94 -10.27 8.07 -23.56
CA ASP A 94 -8.93 7.62 -23.91
C ASP A 94 -7.99 8.81 -24.15
N ALA A 95 -8.48 9.89 -24.76
CA ALA A 95 -7.71 11.13 -24.93
C ALA A 95 -7.23 11.70 -23.58
N HIS A 96 -8.09 11.72 -22.56
CA HIS A 96 -7.70 12.16 -21.21
C HIS A 96 -6.59 11.29 -20.62
N VAL A 97 -6.68 9.96 -20.80
CA VAL A 97 -5.66 9.01 -20.30
C VAL A 97 -4.35 9.15 -21.06
N LEU A 98 -4.39 9.35 -22.39
CA LEU A 98 -3.20 9.57 -23.21
C LEU A 98 -2.49 10.87 -22.84
N ASN A 99 -3.24 11.96 -22.67
CA ASN A 99 -2.70 13.25 -22.26
C ASN A 99 -1.99 13.15 -20.90
N ASP A 100 -2.56 12.41 -19.95
CA ASP A 100 -1.92 12.17 -18.65
C ASP A 100 -0.64 11.34 -18.77
N ARG A 101 -0.66 10.26 -19.57
CA ARG A 101 0.53 9.41 -19.83
C ARG A 101 1.65 10.16 -20.56
N ALA A 102 1.31 11.09 -21.44
CA ALA A 102 2.26 11.89 -22.19
C ALA A 102 2.81 13.09 -21.40
N SER A 103 2.21 13.42 -20.25
CA SER A 103 2.60 14.59 -19.46
C SER A 103 4.01 14.44 -18.88
N ARG A 104 4.92 15.31 -19.32
CA ARG A 104 6.29 15.39 -18.78
C ARG A 104 6.36 16.00 -17.38
N ALA A 105 5.28 16.65 -16.93
CA ALA A 105 5.19 17.22 -15.59
C ALA A 105 4.90 16.13 -14.52
N LEU A 106 4.44 14.95 -14.93
CA LEU A 106 4.10 13.86 -14.02
C LEU A 106 5.25 12.87 -13.90
N SER A 107 5.53 12.46 -12.67
CA SER A 107 6.45 11.34 -12.44
C SER A 107 5.82 10.01 -12.88
N PRO A 108 6.62 9.02 -13.29
CA PRO A 108 6.11 7.68 -13.63
C PRO A 108 5.26 7.04 -12.52
N PHE A 109 5.60 7.34 -11.26
CA PHE A 109 4.83 6.88 -10.11
C PHE A 109 3.40 7.42 -10.12
N VAL A 110 3.20 8.70 -10.39
CA VAL A 110 1.86 9.31 -10.44
C VAL A 110 1.04 8.68 -11.57
N ILE A 111 1.61 8.57 -12.78
CA ILE A 111 0.94 7.97 -13.95
C ILE A 111 0.49 6.53 -13.64
N LEU A 112 1.36 5.75 -12.98
CA LEU A 112 1.04 4.38 -12.58
C LEU A 112 -0.05 4.30 -11.52
N LYS A 113 -0.08 5.24 -10.58
CA LYS A 113 -1.13 5.30 -9.54
C LYS A 113 -2.48 5.72 -10.11
N VAL A 114 -2.51 6.72 -10.98
CA VAL A 114 -3.71 7.10 -11.73
C VAL A 114 -4.21 5.92 -12.56
N SER A 115 -3.31 5.30 -13.35
CA SER A 115 -3.66 4.13 -14.16
C SER A 115 -4.21 2.98 -13.31
N ALA A 116 -3.63 2.72 -12.14
CA ALA A 116 -4.12 1.67 -11.23
C ALA A 116 -5.54 1.98 -10.70
N ALA A 117 -5.81 3.24 -10.31
CA ALA A 117 -7.13 3.66 -9.85
C ALA A 117 -8.17 3.57 -10.96
N LEU A 118 -7.87 4.07 -12.16
CA LEU A 118 -8.78 4.03 -13.30
C LEU A 118 -9.02 2.61 -13.84
N ARG A 119 -7.98 1.75 -13.87
CA ARG A 119 -8.14 0.32 -14.16
C ARG A 119 -9.09 -0.34 -13.16
N TYR A 120 -8.94 -0.01 -11.88
CA TYR A 120 -9.83 -0.56 -10.85
C TYR A 120 -11.26 -0.05 -11.03
N TRP A 121 -11.46 1.24 -11.34
CA TRP A 121 -12.77 1.81 -11.67
C TRP A 121 -13.41 1.06 -12.83
N SER A 122 -12.68 0.85 -13.93
CA SER A 122 -13.17 0.06 -15.06
C SER A 122 -13.49 -1.39 -14.67
N LYS A 123 -12.67 -2.02 -13.82
CA LYS A 123 -12.84 -3.42 -13.40
C LYS A 123 -14.12 -3.65 -12.59
N ILE A 124 -14.53 -2.67 -11.79
CA ILE A 124 -15.78 -2.75 -11.01
C ILE A 124 -17.02 -2.32 -11.82
N GLU A 125 -16.85 -2.08 -13.13
CA GLU A 125 -17.93 -1.84 -14.10
C GLU A 125 -18.84 -0.65 -13.76
N LEU A 126 -18.33 0.32 -13.00
CA LEU A 126 -19.07 1.55 -12.70
C LEU A 126 -19.01 2.52 -13.88
N PRO A 127 -20.08 3.29 -14.12
CA PRO A 127 -20.07 4.34 -15.14
C PRO A 127 -19.03 5.40 -14.78
N GLY A 128 -18.46 6.05 -15.81
CA GLY A 128 -17.48 7.13 -15.62
C GLY A 128 -16.35 7.12 -16.62
N LEU A 129 -16.03 5.96 -17.18
CA LEU A 129 -15.01 5.79 -18.21
C LEU A 129 -15.65 5.34 -19.52
N THR A 130 -15.12 5.80 -20.65
CA THR A 130 -15.49 5.25 -21.95
C THR A 130 -14.88 3.86 -22.15
N ARG A 131 -15.48 3.06 -23.03
CA ARG A 131 -14.93 1.74 -23.41
C ARG A 131 -13.51 1.85 -23.99
N ALA A 132 -13.24 2.89 -24.78
CA ALA A 132 -11.91 3.14 -25.33
C ALA A 132 -10.88 3.41 -24.22
N ALA A 133 -11.24 4.21 -23.21
CA ALA A 133 -10.37 4.46 -22.05
C ALA A 133 -10.06 3.18 -21.28
N ALA A 134 -11.07 2.33 -21.06
CA ALA A 134 -10.90 1.04 -20.39
C ALA A 134 -9.93 0.11 -21.14
N LEU A 135 -10.07 0.01 -22.46
CA LEU A 135 -9.18 -0.79 -23.30
C LEU A 135 -7.74 -0.24 -23.28
N LEU A 136 -7.57 1.08 -23.37
CA LEU A 136 -6.26 1.72 -23.26
C LEU A 136 -5.63 1.52 -21.87
N LEU A 137 -6.43 1.53 -20.82
CA LEU A 137 -5.95 1.27 -19.47
C LEU A 137 -5.48 -0.18 -19.33
N ALA A 138 -6.11 -1.14 -19.99
CA ALA A 138 -5.64 -2.53 -20.01
C ALA A 138 -4.25 -2.71 -20.65
N THR A 139 -3.80 -1.78 -21.49
CA THR A 139 -2.45 -1.85 -22.06
C THR A 139 -1.37 -1.48 -21.03
N PRO A 140 -0.23 -2.18 -21.02
CA PRO A 140 0.91 -1.84 -20.18
C PRO A 140 1.44 -0.45 -20.53
N THR A 141 1.81 0.33 -19.51
CA THR A 141 2.41 1.67 -19.70
C THR A 141 3.89 1.62 -20.05
N GLY A 142 4.56 0.46 -19.95
CA GLY A 142 6.02 0.33 -20.02
C GLY A 142 6.78 0.93 -18.82
N LEU A 143 6.12 1.78 -18.02
CA LEU A 143 6.67 2.39 -16.82
C LEU A 143 6.82 1.37 -15.68
N SER A 144 7.96 1.38 -15.00
CA SER A 144 8.18 0.60 -13.77
C SER A 144 7.91 1.46 -12.53
N PRO A 145 7.05 1.00 -11.59
CA PRO A 145 6.76 1.74 -10.36
C PRO A 145 7.93 1.79 -9.38
N ASN A 146 8.94 0.93 -9.56
CA ASN A 146 9.93 0.67 -8.52
C ASN A 146 11.34 0.92 -9.02
N GLN A 147 11.71 2.20 -9.14
CA GLN A 147 13.12 2.58 -9.22
C GLN A 147 13.91 2.01 -8.03
N ASN A 148 13.32 1.95 -6.83
CA ASN A 148 13.95 1.36 -5.64
C ASN A 148 14.27 -0.14 -5.79
N LEU A 149 13.42 -0.91 -6.50
CA LEU A 149 13.74 -2.31 -6.79
C LEU A 149 14.87 -2.45 -7.81
N PHE A 150 14.99 -1.49 -8.73
CA PHE A 150 16.09 -1.45 -9.68
C PHE A 150 17.41 -1.12 -8.98
N VAL A 151 17.41 -0.10 -8.12
CA VAL A 151 18.54 0.29 -7.26
C VAL A 151 19.01 -0.86 -6.37
N ALA A 152 18.08 -1.57 -5.71
CA ALA A 152 18.42 -2.73 -4.90
C ALA A 152 18.94 -3.92 -5.74
N ARG A 153 18.37 -4.17 -6.93
CA ARG A 153 18.83 -5.24 -7.84
C ARG A 153 20.20 -4.97 -8.45
N LEU A 154 20.57 -3.70 -8.60
CA LEU A 154 21.85 -3.29 -9.16
C LEU A 154 22.93 -3.08 -8.11
N PHE A 155 22.66 -3.35 -6.83
CA PHE A 155 23.60 -3.09 -5.74
C PHE A 155 24.16 -1.66 -5.78
N ASP A 156 23.28 -0.67 -6.00
CA ASP A 156 23.66 0.74 -5.98
C ASP A 156 24.35 1.06 -4.63
N PRO A 157 25.60 1.55 -4.62
CA PRO A 157 26.38 1.73 -3.40
C PRO A 157 25.84 2.87 -2.50
N LEU A 158 24.95 3.73 -2.99
CA LEU A 158 24.40 4.86 -2.22
C LEU A 158 22.96 4.62 -1.79
N LYS A 159 22.17 3.93 -2.60
CA LYS A 159 20.72 3.76 -2.37
C LYS A 159 20.27 2.29 -2.28
N GLY A 160 21.19 1.35 -2.48
CA GLY A 160 20.96 -0.08 -2.39
C GLY A 160 20.92 -0.59 -0.95
N ALA A 161 20.88 -1.92 -0.81
CA ALA A 161 20.98 -2.55 0.51
C ALA A 161 22.42 -2.46 1.04
N PHE A 162 22.57 -2.48 2.37
CA PHE A 162 23.89 -2.58 2.99
C PHE A 162 24.64 -3.81 2.48
N SER A 163 25.93 -3.64 2.19
CA SER A 163 26.85 -4.76 2.00
C SER A 163 27.03 -5.53 3.31
N THR A 164 27.55 -6.75 3.23
CA THR A 164 27.84 -7.57 4.42
C THR A 164 28.74 -6.82 5.41
N LEU A 165 29.77 -6.13 4.91
CA LEU A 165 30.70 -5.37 5.74
C LEU A 165 30.02 -4.20 6.46
N GLU A 166 29.17 -3.44 5.75
CA GLU A 166 28.43 -2.33 6.35
C GLU A 166 27.42 -2.83 7.38
N PHE A 167 26.76 -3.96 7.10
CA PHE A 167 25.81 -4.58 8.01
C PHE A 167 26.49 -5.10 9.28
N ASP A 168 27.66 -5.73 9.17
CA ASP A 168 28.46 -6.18 10.32
C ASP A 168 28.96 -4.98 11.15
N GLY A 169 29.40 -3.91 10.47
CA GLY A 169 29.78 -2.65 11.12
C GLY A 169 28.62 -1.98 11.87
N LEU A 170 27.43 -1.97 11.28
CA LEU A 170 26.21 -1.48 11.90
C LEU A 170 25.83 -2.32 13.13
N THR A 171 25.86 -3.64 12.99
CA THR A 171 25.53 -4.60 14.06
C THR A 171 26.48 -4.44 15.24
N SER A 172 27.79 -4.44 14.99
CA SER A 172 28.82 -4.29 16.02
C SER A 172 28.73 -2.94 16.74
N THR A 173 28.42 -1.87 16.01
CA THR A 173 28.17 -0.54 16.60
C THR A 173 26.94 -0.56 17.51
N LEU A 174 25.83 -1.16 17.06
CA LEU A 174 24.61 -1.29 17.87
C LEU A 174 24.88 -2.03 19.19
N HIS A 175 25.64 -3.13 19.15
CA HIS A 175 26.05 -3.85 20.36
C HIS A 175 26.89 -2.99 21.31
N ARG A 176 27.86 -2.26 20.78
CA ARG A 176 28.73 -1.38 21.58
C ARG A 176 27.94 -0.26 22.24
N GLU A 177 27.07 0.42 21.50
CA GLU A 177 26.28 1.53 22.04
C GLU A 177 25.25 1.07 23.07
N PHE A 178 24.66 -0.11 22.89
CA PHE A 178 23.81 -0.74 23.92
C PHE A 178 24.62 -1.07 25.18
N ALA A 179 25.80 -1.68 25.05
CA ALA A 179 26.67 -1.99 26.18
C ALA A 179 27.16 -0.74 26.92
N ALA A 180 27.32 0.39 26.21
CA ALA A 180 27.66 1.69 26.78
C ALA A 180 26.47 2.41 27.44
N GLY A 181 25.24 1.89 27.31
CA GLY A 181 24.02 2.52 27.84
C GLY A 181 23.49 3.68 26.99
N ASN A 182 24.02 3.88 25.77
CA ASN A 182 23.59 4.93 24.85
C ASN A 182 22.33 4.57 24.07
N VAL A 183 21.95 3.28 24.06
CA VAL A 183 20.74 2.75 23.43
C VAL A 183 19.95 1.99 24.49
N ASP A 184 18.66 2.30 24.62
CA ASP A 184 17.78 1.57 25.53
C ASP A 184 17.46 0.16 25.00
N LEU A 185 16.93 -0.69 25.89
CA LEU A 185 16.62 -2.09 25.57
C LEU A 185 15.58 -2.21 24.45
N ASP A 186 14.58 -1.32 24.43
CA ASP A 186 13.47 -1.38 23.47
C ASP A 186 13.95 -1.07 22.06
N SER A 187 14.73 0.00 21.90
CA SER A 187 15.35 0.42 20.65
C SER A 187 16.37 -0.60 20.16
N TYR A 188 17.14 -1.18 21.08
CA TYR A 188 18.09 -2.25 20.78
C TYR A 188 17.38 -3.51 20.26
N ALA A 189 16.36 -3.98 20.97
CA ALA A 189 15.60 -5.18 20.62
C ALA A 189 14.86 -5.02 19.28
N ILE A 190 14.21 -3.87 19.06
CA ILE A 190 13.51 -3.57 17.80
C ILE A 190 14.50 -3.52 16.63
N SER A 191 15.67 -2.90 16.83
CA SER A 191 16.71 -2.82 15.79
C SER A 191 17.21 -4.22 15.41
N LEU A 192 17.52 -5.06 16.40
CA LEU A 192 17.91 -6.46 16.16
C LEU A 192 16.84 -7.25 15.42
N LEU A 193 15.57 -7.13 15.84
CA LEU A 193 14.46 -7.82 15.18
C LEU A 193 14.33 -7.38 13.71
N GLN A 194 14.47 -6.09 13.41
CA GLN A 194 14.44 -5.59 12.03
C GLN A 194 15.64 -6.09 11.22
N MET A 195 16.83 -6.10 11.81
CA MET A 195 18.07 -6.54 11.16
C MET A 195 18.04 -8.04 10.83
N VAL A 196 17.57 -8.88 11.75
CA VAL A 196 17.53 -10.33 11.57
C VAL A 196 16.40 -10.77 10.65
N LEU A 197 15.21 -10.17 10.79
CA LEU A 197 14.00 -10.65 10.11
C LEU A 197 13.64 -9.85 8.86
N GLY A 198 14.28 -8.70 8.63
CA GLY A 198 13.98 -7.83 7.47
C GLY A 198 12.52 -7.36 7.45
N LEU A 199 11.89 -7.23 8.63
CA LEU A 199 10.46 -6.91 8.73
C LEU A 199 10.17 -5.50 8.25
N ARG A 200 8.97 -5.32 7.68
CA ARG A 200 8.48 -3.97 7.42
C ARG A 200 8.16 -3.28 8.75
N PRO A 201 8.41 -1.97 8.87
CA PRO A 201 8.09 -1.22 10.10
C PRO A 201 6.65 -1.42 10.59
N THR A 202 5.68 -1.54 9.69
CA THR A 202 4.27 -1.80 10.06
C THR A 202 4.04 -3.19 10.68
N GLN A 203 4.82 -4.20 10.30
CA GLN A 203 4.75 -5.53 10.91
C GLN A 203 5.36 -5.50 12.31
N THR A 204 6.51 -4.83 12.47
CA THR A 204 7.16 -4.66 13.78
C THR A 204 6.26 -3.89 14.75
N ALA A 205 5.59 -2.83 14.30
CA ALA A 205 4.66 -2.06 15.11
C ALA A 205 3.36 -2.81 15.47
N SER A 206 3.07 -3.92 14.79
CA SER A 206 1.84 -4.69 15.01
C SER A 206 2.05 -5.91 15.93
N PHE A 207 3.27 -6.14 16.42
CA PHE A 207 3.55 -7.26 17.29
C PHE A 207 2.79 -7.15 18.61
N LEU A 208 2.24 -8.29 19.03
CA LEU A 208 1.64 -8.48 20.34
C LEU A 208 2.42 -9.54 21.10
N VAL A 209 2.38 -9.50 22.44
CA VAL A 209 3.07 -10.50 23.29
C VAL A 209 2.64 -11.93 22.95
N LYS A 210 1.37 -12.13 22.56
CA LYS A 210 0.83 -13.44 22.15
C LYS A 210 1.47 -14.01 20.88
N ASP A 211 2.16 -13.18 20.09
CA ASP A 211 2.80 -13.60 18.85
C ASP A 211 4.15 -14.28 19.15
N LEU A 212 4.66 -14.18 20.38
CA LEU A 212 5.82 -14.92 20.86
C LEU A 212 5.36 -16.20 21.57
N SER A 213 5.78 -17.36 21.07
CA SER A 213 5.66 -18.63 21.78
C SER A 213 7.04 -19.13 22.23
N VAL A 214 7.06 -19.75 23.40
CA VAL A 214 8.26 -20.36 23.96
C VAL A 214 7.94 -21.83 24.20
N GLU A 215 8.72 -22.70 23.59
CA GLU A 215 8.59 -24.14 23.76
C GLU A 215 9.85 -24.67 24.44
N GLU A 216 9.66 -25.51 25.44
CA GLU A 216 10.74 -26.28 26.04
C GLU A 216 11.02 -27.49 25.12
N ALA A 217 12.24 -27.60 24.62
CA ALA A 217 12.70 -28.74 23.85
C ALA A 217 13.86 -29.43 24.58
N ASP A 218 14.12 -30.69 24.26
CA ASP A 218 15.26 -31.45 24.80
C ASP A 218 16.58 -30.80 24.32
N GLY A 219 17.08 -29.84 25.11
CA GLY A 219 18.23 -29.01 24.77
C GLY A 219 18.09 -27.51 25.12
N GLY A 220 16.89 -27.05 25.50
CA GLY A 220 16.64 -25.69 25.98
C GLY A 220 15.35 -25.05 25.46
N LYS A 221 15.23 -23.74 25.68
CA LYS A 221 14.08 -22.95 25.23
C LYS A 221 14.19 -22.60 23.75
N VAL A 222 13.16 -22.93 22.98
CA VAL A 222 12.97 -22.51 21.60
C VAL A 222 11.97 -21.35 21.59
N TYR A 223 12.37 -20.21 21.04
CA TYR A 223 11.51 -19.04 20.88
C TYR A 223 10.98 -19.00 19.44
N ARG A 224 9.67 -18.84 19.26
CA ARG A 224 9.08 -18.65 17.93
C ARG A 224 8.28 -17.36 17.92
N LEU A 225 8.49 -16.57 16.86
CA LEU A 225 7.80 -15.30 16.68
C LEU A 225 6.91 -15.38 15.44
N ASN A 226 5.60 -15.29 15.65
CA ASN A 226 4.62 -15.27 14.58
C ASN A 226 4.53 -13.85 14.00
N VAL A 227 5.04 -13.67 12.78
CA VAL A 227 5.12 -12.34 12.15
C VAL A 227 3.76 -11.95 11.55
N PRO A 228 3.12 -10.86 12.05
CA PRO A 228 1.87 -10.38 11.48
C PRO A 228 2.09 -9.90 10.04
N ARG A 229 1.18 -10.27 9.14
CA ARG A 229 1.36 -10.00 7.70
C ARG A 229 0.74 -8.69 7.27
N ALA A 230 1.57 -7.80 6.73
CA ALA A 230 1.12 -6.51 6.21
C ALA A 230 0.69 -6.54 4.73
N LYS A 231 1.02 -7.58 3.94
CA LYS A 231 0.79 -7.61 2.48
C LYS A 231 -0.23 -8.63 1.97
N GLN A 232 -0.65 -9.60 2.78
CA GLN A 232 -1.63 -10.61 2.37
C GLN A 232 -2.57 -10.95 3.53
N PRO A 233 -3.90 -10.89 3.32
CA PRO A 233 -4.85 -11.63 4.16
C PRO A 233 -4.82 -13.11 3.72
N GLY A 234 -4.45 -14.07 4.57
CA GLY A 234 -4.53 -15.51 4.21
C GLY A 234 -3.57 -16.47 4.90
N ASP A 235 -2.39 -16.77 4.33
CA ASP A 235 -1.49 -17.90 4.73
C ASP A 235 -0.32 -17.72 5.76
N ILE A 236 -0.34 -18.45 6.87
CA ILE A 236 0.70 -18.46 7.93
C ILE A 236 2.08 -18.88 7.35
N ILE A 237 3.15 -18.15 7.68
CA ILE A 237 4.52 -18.59 7.46
C ILE A 237 5.07 -19.01 8.82
N ASP A 238 5.34 -20.30 8.99
CA ASP A 238 6.10 -20.83 10.12
C ASP A 238 7.59 -20.63 9.81
N THR A 239 8.29 -19.82 10.61
CA THR A 239 9.76 -19.77 10.55
C THR A 239 10.31 -19.89 11.97
N PRO A 240 10.98 -20.99 12.31
CA PRO A 240 11.60 -21.14 13.62
C PRO A 240 12.76 -20.16 13.75
N LEU A 241 12.78 -19.40 14.85
CA LEU A 241 13.95 -18.63 15.25
C LEU A 241 14.83 -19.58 16.06
N LEU A 242 16.00 -19.89 15.49
CA LEU A 242 17.11 -20.61 16.14
C LEU A 242 16.95 -22.14 16.22
N SER A 243 17.41 -22.83 15.17
CA SER A 243 18.21 -24.04 15.32
C SER A 243 19.52 -23.79 14.59
N GLY A 244 20.63 -23.76 15.32
CA GLY A 244 21.95 -23.51 14.76
C GLY A 244 22.36 -24.64 13.83
N ASP A 245 22.23 -24.42 12.52
CA ASP A 245 22.93 -25.11 11.44
C ASP A 245 22.69 -24.33 10.14
N TRP A 246 23.40 -23.21 9.97
CA TRP A 246 23.41 -22.44 8.72
C TRP A 246 24.63 -22.79 7.87
N PHE A 247 24.87 -24.06 7.55
CA PHE A 247 25.76 -24.38 6.43
C PHE A 247 25.27 -25.63 5.69
N LEU A 248 25.05 -25.47 4.38
CA LEU A 248 24.83 -26.51 3.37
C LEU A 248 23.47 -27.25 3.40
N SER A 249 22.50 -26.75 2.63
CA SER A 249 21.78 -27.54 1.61
C SER A 249 20.66 -26.73 0.95
N SER A 250 21.04 -25.77 0.11
CA SER A 250 20.19 -25.31 -0.98
C SER A 250 20.05 -26.44 -2.02
N GLY A 251 19.22 -27.43 -1.71
CA GLY A 251 18.74 -28.47 -2.63
C GLY A 251 17.37 -28.10 -3.19
N LEU A 252 17.25 -26.94 -3.86
CA LEU A 252 16.04 -26.60 -4.61
C LEU A 252 15.98 -27.50 -5.85
N SER A 253 15.19 -28.57 -5.78
CA SER A 253 14.78 -29.36 -6.95
C SER A 253 13.90 -28.50 -7.86
N LEU A 254 14.53 -27.92 -8.88
CA LEU A 254 13.85 -27.34 -10.03
C LEU A 254 13.27 -28.49 -10.87
N LYS A 255 11.95 -28.71 -10.78
CA LYS A 255 11.25 -29.46 -11.84
C LYS A 255 11.06 -28.53 -13.06
N PRO A 256 11.58 -28.88 -14.25
CA PRO A 256 11.30 -28.12 -15.46
C PRO A 256 9.86 -28.38 -15.91
N LYS A 257 9.06 -27.32 -16.01
CA LYS A 257 7.86 -27.32 -16.86
C LYS A 257 8.26 -26.83 -18.24
N CYS A 258 8.61 -27.75 -19.13
CA CYS A 258 8.45 -27.59 -20.57
C CYS A 258 8.07 -28.97 -21.13
N ALA A 259 6.85 -29.10 -21.62
CA ALA A 259 6.42 -30.17 -22.50
C ALA A 259 5.92 -29.50 -23.78
N LEU A 260 6.78 -29.48 -24.79
CA LEU A 260 6.57 -29.90 -26.18
C LEU A 260 7.95 -30.23 -26.74
#